data_AF-A0A0F7S9J1-F1
#
_entry.id   AF-A0A0F7S9J1-F1
#
_cell.length_a   1.000
_cell.length_b   1.000
_cell.length_c   1.000
_cell.angle_alpha   90.00
_cell.angle_beta   90.00
_cell.angle_gamma   90.00
#
_symmetry.space_group_name_H-M   'P 1'
#
loop_
_entity.id
_entity.type
_entity.pdbx_description
1 polymer ?
#
loop_
_entity_poly.entity_id
_entity_poly.type
_entity_poly.pdbx_seq_one_letter_code
_entity_poly.pdbx_strand_id
1 'polypeptide(L)'
;MVHRFGEDMAYENRAIVVYSGIHYDALTLKEGNVQTTVFPNLTLIGVQEAEDEVLSAAKQVCRELKRRRYYADTASFSLKCKTCGTNLTGEKEAVQHAKQTGHGDFGEV
;
A
#
# COMPACT_ATOMS: atom_id res chain seq x y z
N MET A 1 5.85 6.13 -3.92
CA MET A 1 6.11 5.34 -5.13
C MET A 1 4.77 4.91 -5.69
N VAL A 2 4.65 4.75 -7.01
CA VAL A 2 3.44 4.24 -7.66
C VAL A 2 3.84 2.96 -8.38
N HIS A 3 3.07 1.89 -8.18
CA HIS A 3 3.22 0.64 -8.93
C HIS A 3 2.05 0.51 -9.89
N ARG A 4 2.33 0.06 -11.11
CA ARG A 4 1.36 -0.09 -12.18
C ARG A 4 1.36 -1.54 -12.63
N PHE A 5 0.17 -2.10 -12.84
CA PHE A 5 -0.02 -3.49 -13.20
C PHE A 5 -1.01 -3.55 -14.38
N GLY A 6 -0.61 -4.20 -15.47
CA GLY A 6 -1.44 -4.33 -16.67
C GLY A 6 -1.59 -3.05 -17.51
N GLU A 7 -0.68 -2.09 -17.38
CA GLU A 7 -0.74 -0.82 -18.14
C GLU A 7 -0.54 -1.02 -19.66
N ASP A 8 0.18 -2.07 -20.03
CA ASP A 8 0.53 -2.51 -21.37
C ASP A 8 -0.46 -3.55 -21.94
N MET A 9 -1.43 -3.99 -21.14
CA MET A 9 -2.39 -5.04 -21.51
C MET A 9 -3.66 -4.51 -22.20
N ALA A 10 -3.69 -3.22 -22.53
CA ALA A 10 -4.82 -2.56 -23.17
C ALA A 10 -6.18 -2.72 -22.46
N TYR A 11 -6.18 -2.79 -21.12
CA TYR A 11 -7.41 -2.71 -20.34
C TYR A 11 -8.05 -1.32 -20.45
N GLU A 12 -9.35 -1.26 -20.75
CA GLU A 12 -10.11 -0.01 -20.88
C GLU A 12 -10.18 0.79 -19.57
N ASN A 13 -10.16 0.09 -18.44
CA ASN A 13 -10.35 0.64 -17.11
C ASN A 13 -9.18 0.31 -16.18
N ARG A 14 -9.02 1.14 -15.16
CA ARG A 14 -8.09 0.96 -14.05
C ARG A 14 -8.77 1.28 -12.73
N ALA A 15 -8.18 0.79 -11.65
CA ALA A 15 -8.51 1.18 -10.29
C ALA A 15 -7.23 1.67 -9.59
N ILE A 16 -7.38 2.41 -8.49
CA ILE A 16 -6.27 2.81 -7.64
C ILE A 16 -6.49 2.24 -6.24
N VAL A 17 -5.50 1.52 -5.75
CA VAL A 17 -5.42 1.05 -4.38
C VAL A 17 -4.24 1.71 -3.67
N VAL A 18 -4.40 2.02 -2.39
CA VAL A 18 -3.36 2.57 -1.53
C VAL A 18 -2.89 1.48 -0.60
N TYR A 19 -1.58 1.31 -0.51
CA TYR A 19 -0.94 0.35 0.38
C TYR A 19 -0.28 1.08 1.55
N SER A 20 -0.63 0.69 2.77
CA SER A 20 -0.11 1.28 4.00
C SER A 20 1.14 0.59 4.56
N GLY A 21 1.62 -0.48 3.92
CA GLY A 21 2.67 -1.36 4.44
C GLY A 21 2.12 -2.69 4.98
N ILE A 22 0.84 -2.74 5.38
CA ILE A 22 0.18 -3.99 5.83
C ILE A 22 -1.24 -4.16 5.30
N HIS A 23 -1.87 -3.10 4.77
CA HIS A 23 -3.26 -3.12 4.32
C HIS A 23 -3.40 -2.42 2.97
N TYR A 24 -4.36 -2.87 2.17
CA TYR A 24 -4.75 -2.24 0.91
C TYR A 24 -6.14 -1.63 1.05
N ASP A 25 -6.27 -0.35 0.71
CA ASP A 25 -7.53 0.38 0.66
C ASP A 25 -7.82 0.83 -0.76
N ALA A 26 -9.07 0.71 -1.21
CA ALA A 26 -9.50 1.25 -2.50
C ALA A 26 -9.69 2.76 -2.41
N LEU A 27 -9.23 3.51 -3.42
CA LEU A 27 -9.55 4.92 -3.56
C LEU A 27 -10.84 5.12 -4.35
N THR A 28 -11.70 5.97 -3.81
CA THR A 28 -12.98 6.34 -4.41
C THR A 28 -12.97 7.83 -4.75
N LEU A 29 -13.36 8.17 -5.97
CA LEU A 29 -13.73 9.55 -6.33
C LEU A 29 -15.21 9.76 -6.01
N LYS A 30 -15.52 10.83 -5.28
CA LYS A 30 -16.89 11.21 -4.92
C LYS A 30 -17.21 12.59 -5.46
N GLU A 31 -18.30 12.69 -6.20
CA GLU A 31 -18.85 13.95 -6.71
C GLU A 31 -20.35 14.00 -6.39
N GLY A 32 -20.72 14.82 -5.41
CA GLY A 32 -22.09 14.84 -4.88
C GLY A 32 -22.53 13.46 -4.35
N ASN A 33 -23.54 12.88 -4.98
CA ASN A 33 -24.08 11.55 -4.67
C ASN A 33 -23.44 10.42 -5.50
N VAL A 34 -22.59 10.74 -6.47
CA VAL A 34 -21.92 9.77 -7.34
C VAL A 34 -20.58 9.37 -6.72
N GLN A 35 -20.28 8.07 -6.75
CA GLN A 35 -19.00 7.52 -6.30
C GLN A 35 -18.51 6.50 -7.32
N THR A 36 -17.21 6.52 -7.62
CA THR A 36 -16.58 5.51 -8.46
C THR A 36 -15.20 5.13 -7.95
N THR A 37 -14.87 3.84 -8.09
CA THR A 37 -13.52 3.28 -7.92
C THR A 37 -12.91 2.83 -9.26
N VAL A 38 -13.66 2.97 -10.34
CA VAL A 38 -13.28 2.58 -11.70
C VAL A 38 -13.02 3.85 -12.50
N PHE A 39 -11.83 3.93 -13.08
CA PHE A 39 -11.34 5.08 -13.84
C PHE A 39 -10.93 4.61 -15.24
N PRO A 40 -11.04 5.46 -16.27
CA PRO A 40 -10.54 5.11 -17.60
C PRO A 40 -9.02 4.93 -17.58
N ASN A 41 -8.53 4.02 -18.43
CA ASN A 41 -7.11 3.92 -18.72
C ASN A 41 -6.68 5.07 -19.64
N LEU A 42 -6.10 6.09 -19.02
CA LEU A 42 -5.69 7.33 -19.70
C LEU A 42 -4.62 7.10 -20.77
N THR A 43 -3.75 6.09 -20.60
CA THR A 43 -2.70 5.76 -21.56
C THR A 43 -3.28 5.30 -22.90
N LEU A 44 -4.42 4.59 -22.89
CA LEU A 44 -5.08 4.12 -24.12
C LEU A 44 -5.76 5.22 -24.92
N ILE A 45 -6.15 6.31 -24.26
CA ILE A 45 -6.77 7.47 -24.90
C ILE A 45 -5.77 8.60 -25.16
N GLY A 46 -4.47 8.31 -25.05
CA GLY A 46 -3.38 9.25 -25.40
C GLY A 46 -3.16 10.37 -24.39
N VAL A 47 -3.72 10.28 -23.19
CA VAL A 47 -3.56 11.28 -22.12
C VAL A 47 -2.26 11.01 -21.37
N GLN A 48 -1.42 12.03 -21.22
CA GLN A 48 -0.15 11.92 -20.51
C GLN A 48 -0.36 11.81 -18.99
N GLU A 49 0.55 11.16 -18.27
CA GLU A 49 0.48 11.07 -16.80
C GLU A 49 0.43 12.45 -16.12
N ALA A 50 1.09 13.46 -16.69
CA ALA A 50 1.08 14.82 -16.15
C ALA A 50 -0.32 15.46 -16.13
N GLU A 51 -1.22 14.96 -16.99
CA GLU A 51 -2.61 15.41 -17.14
C GLU A 51 -3.59 14.53 -16.33
N ASP A 52 -3.09 13.51 -15.63
CA ASP A 52 -3.88 12.58 -14.83
C ASP A 52 -4.26 13.17 -13.46
N GLU A 53 -5.36 13.91 -13.43
CA GLU A 53 -5.86 14.56 -12.22
C GLU A 53 -6.19 13.55 -11.10
N VAL A 54 -6.74 12.39 -11.44
CA VAL A 54 -7.10 11.34 -10.47
C VAL A 54 -5.84 10.81 -9.78
N LEU A 55 -4.79 10.51 -10.53
CA LEU A 55 -3.51 10.08 -9.96
C LEU A 55 -2.83 11.21 -9.18
N SER A 56 -2.93 12.45 -9.65
CA SER A 56 -2.41 13.62 -8.92
C SER A 56 -3.10 13.75 -7.55
N ALA A 57 -4.43 13.65 -7.49
CA ALA A 57 -5.20 13.68 -6.26
C ALA A 57 -4.85 12.50 -5.34
N ALA A 58 -4.75 11.28 -5.89
CA ALA A 58 -4.32 10.10 -5.14
C ALA A 58 -2.93 10.28 -4.50
N LYS A 59 -1.96 10.83 -5.26
CA LYS A 59 -0.63 11.17 -4.74
C LYS A 59 -0.70 12.19 -3.59
N GLN A 60 -1.61 13.17 -3.64
CA GLN A 60 -1.82 14.13 -2.57
C GLN A 60 -2.40 13.48 -1.31
N VAL A 61 -3.40 12.61 -1.45
CA VAL A 61 -3.95 11.82 -0.32
C VAL A 61 -2.84 11.01 0.34
N CYS A 62 -2.03 10.28 -0.44
CA CYS A 62 -0.91 9.49 0.11
C CYS A 62 0.15 10.36 0.82
N ARG A 63 0.45 11.56 0.31
CA ARG A 63 1.37 12.51 0.99
C ARG A 63 0.80 12.93 2.35
N GLU A 64 -0.48 13.23 2.41
CA GLU A 64 -1.15 13.64 3.64
C GLU A 64 -1.23 12.49 4.66
N LEU A 65 -1.61 11.28 4.22
CA LEU A 65 -1.61 10.09 5.07
C LEU A 65 -0.21 9.80 5.62
N LYS A 66 0.82 9.90 4.78
CA LYS A 66 2.21 9.74 5.22
C LYS A 66 2.62 10.82 6.23
N ARG A 67 2.25 12.09 6.00
CA ARG A 67 2.51 13.20 6.94
C ARG A 67 1.85 12.96 8.30
N ARG A 68 0.66 12.36 8.31
CA ARG A 68 -0.07 11.94 9.52
C ARG A 68 0.42 10.62 10.12
N ARG A 69 1.45 9.99 9.54
CA ARG A 69 1.96 8.66 9.93
C ARG A 69 0.88 7.56 9.88
N TYR A 70 -0.03 7.66 8.92
CA TYR A 70 -1.06 6.66 8.65
C TYR A 70 -0.52 5.54 7.74
N TYR A 71 0.56 4.90 8.19
CA TYR A 71 1.22 3.78 7.52
C TYR A 71 1.93 2.93 8.59
N ALA A 72 2.13 1.65 8.29
CA ALA A 72 2.92 0.75 9.13
C ALA A 72 4.33 0.62 8.54
N ASP A 73 5.35 0.98 9.33
CA ASP A 73 6.74 0.75 8.95
C ASP A 73 7.16 -0.67 9.32
N THR A 74 7.00 -1.59 8.37
CA THR A 74 7.30 -3.01 8.63
C THR A 74 8.76 -3.36 8.74
N ALA A 75 9.64 -2.41 8.42
CA ALA A 75 11.07 -2.60 8.55
C ALA A 75 11.57 -2.33 9.98
N SER A 76 10.86 -1.54 10.79
CA SER A 76 11.40 -1.02 12.06
C SER A 76 10.57 -1.32 13.30
N PHE A 77 9.43 -2.00 13.20
CA PHE A 77 8.67 -2.30 14.42
C PHE A 77 9.39 -3.29 15.33
N SER A 78 9.40 -2.98 16.62
CA SER A 78 9.89 -3.87 17.67
C SER A 78 8.90 -5.00 17.85
N LEU A 79 9.36 -6.23 17.63
CA LEU A 79 8.61 -7.45 17.82
C LEU A 79 9.26 -8.26 18.94
N LYS A 80 8.47 -9.08 19.62
CA LYS A 80 8.94 -10.07 20.57
C LYS A 80 8.34 -11.42 20.23
N CYS A 81 9.18 -12.44 20.11
CA CYS A 81 8.73 -13.81 19.99
C CYS A 81 8.10 -14.24 21.32
N LYS A 82 6.82 -14.61 21.32
CA LYS A 82 6.12 -15.02 22.55
C LYS A 82 6.53 -16.41 23.05
N THR A 83 7.12 -17.22 22.18
CA THR A 83 7.58 -18.58 22.54
C THR A 83 8.90 -18.58 23.30
N CYS A 84 9.88 -17.77 22.88
CA CYS A 84 11.23 -17.78 23.46
C CYS A 84 11.68 -16.43 24.05
N GLY A 85 10.89 -15.37 23.86
CA GLY A 85 11.14 -14.05 24.43
C GLY A 85 12.15 -13.18 23.67
N THR A 86 12.72 -13.66 22.55
CA THR A 86 13.66 -12.88 21.72
C THR A 86 13.00 -11.62 21.17
N ASN A 87 13.65 -10.47 21.35
CA ASN A 87 13.29 -9.22 20.69
C ASN A 87 13.82 -9.21 19.26
N LEU A 88 13.02 -8.73 18.32
CA LEU A 88 13.25 -8.76 16.88
C LEU A 88 12.88 -7.38 16.31
N THR A 89 13.56 -6.96 15.27
CA THR A 89 13.33 -5.67 14.59
C THR A 89 12.82 -5.92 13.17
N GLY A 90 11.57 -5.53 12.94
CA GLY A 90 10.93 -5.62 11.64
C GLY A 90 10.57 -7.04 11.21
N GLU A 91 9.87 -7.11 10.09
CA GLU A 91 9.41 -8.37 9.48
C GLU A 91 10.58 -9.29 9.11
N LYS A 92 11.69 -8.73 8.63
CA LYS A 92 12.84 -9.51 8.15
C LYS A 92 13.44 -10.38 9.25
N GLU A 93 13.64 -9.84 10.45
CA GLU A 93 14.15 -10.61 11.58
C GLU A 93 13.12 -11.61 12.09
N ALA A 94 11.83 -11.27 12.10
CA ALA A 94 10.75 -12.19 12.45
C ALA A 94 10.70 -13.41 11.51
N VAL A 95 10.78 -13.19 10.20
CA VAL A 95 10.81 -14.27 9.20
C VAL A 95 12.06 -15.13 9.35
N GLN A 96 13.22 -14.52 9.56
CA GLN A 96 14.46 -15.27 9.77
C GLN A 96 14.40 -16.11 11.06
N HIS A 97 13.90 -15.53 12.15
CA HIS A 97 13.70 -16.22 13.42
C HIS A 97 12.74 -17.40 13.28
N ALA A 98 11.61 -17.22 12.60
CA ALA A 98 10.66 -18.28 12.34
C ALA A 98 11.29 -19.43 11.53
N LYS A 99 12.09 -19.11 10.50
CA LYS A 99 12.79 -20.12 9.70
C LYS A 99 13.82 -20.90 10.50
N GLN A 100 14.54 -20.26 11.43
CA GLN A 100 15.60 -20.90 12.21
C GLN A 100 15.08 -21.70 13.41
N THR A 101 13.98 -21.23 14.03
CA THR A 101 13.48 -21.76 15.31
C THR A 101 12.14 -22.48 15.20
N GLY A 102 11.39 -22.29 14.12
CA GLY A 102 10.01 -22.76 13.99
C GLY A 102 8.98 -21.91 14.74
N HIS A 103 9.38 -20.82 15.40
CA HIS A 103 8.46 -19.96 16.16
C HIS A 103 7.75 -18.95 15.25
N GLY A 104 6.41 -18.93 15.27
CA GLY A 104 5.58 -18.02 14.47
C GLY A 104 4.73 -17.03 15.26
N ASP A 105 4.72 -17.10 16.59
CA ASP A 105 3.92 -16.19 17.44
C ASP A 105 4.76 -14.98 17.86
N PHE A 106 4.50 -13.84 17.21
CA PHE A 106 5.15 -12.56 17.46
C PHE A 106 4.12 -11.54 17.99
N GLY A 107 4.55 -10.67 18.90
CA GLY A 107 3.77 -9.50 19.32
C GLY A 107 4.62 -8.23 19.25
N GLU A 108 4.00 -7.10 18.91
CA GLU A 108 4.66 -5.80 19.02
C GLU A 108 4.95 -5.44 20.49
N VAL A 109 6.06 -4.73 20.71
CA VAL A 109 6.54 -4.26 22.03
C VAL A 109 6.67 -2.75 22.07
#